data_AF-A0A0G0ZDH1-F1
#
_entry.id   AF-A0A0G0ZDH1-F1
#
_cell.length_a   1.000
_cell.length_b   1.000
_cell.length_c   1.000
_cell.angle_alpha   90.00
_cell.angle_beta   90.00
_cell.angle_gamma   90.00
#
_symmetry.space_group_name_H-M   'P 1'
#
loop_
_entity.id
_entity.type
_entity.pdbx_description
1 polymer ?
#
loop_
_entity_poly.entity_id
_entity_poly.type
_entity_poly.pdbx_seq_one_letter_code
_entity_poly.pdbx_strand_id
1 'polypeptide(L)'
;MVPHFLGGFWLGSMGIYLFLRMNFELNSRAFVFLILLALVSLGGVFWEFFEYGYDQIFAARGLGPLAQIDIGDTMGDLFLDLLGGILAHFIFLKGKTSRKPR
;
A
#
# COMPACT_ATOMS: atom_id res chain seq x y z
N MET A 1 0.10 -10.72 -6.98
CA MET A 1 1.49 -10.76 -6.39
C MET A 1 2.46 -9.62 -6.78
N VAL A 2 3.19 -9.64 -7.91
CA VAL A 2 4.17 -8.56 -8.23
C VAL A 2 3.54 -7.15 -8.32
N PRO A 3 2.35 -7.00 -8.94
CA PRO A 3 1.65 -5.71 -8.98
C PRO A 3 1.34 -5.14 -7.59
N HIS A 4 1.01 -5.99 -6.61
CA HIS A 4 0.73 -5.56 -5.23
C HIS A 4 1.97 -5.05 -4.54
N PHE A 5 3.09 -5.77 -4.64
CA PHE A 5 4.34 -5.27 -4.08
C PHE A 5 4.73 -3.89 -4.64
N LEU A 6 4.64 -3.72 -5.96
CA LEU A 6 4.94 -2.44 -6.61
C LEU A 6 3.88 -1.37 -6.31
N GLY A 7 2.61 -1.76 -6.21
CA GLY A 7 1.48 -0.89 -5.87
C GLY A 7 1.59 -0.36 -4.46
N GLY A 8 1.82 -1.24 -3.48
CA GLY A 8 2.12 -0.88 -2.10
C GLY A 8 3.37 0.00 -1.96
N PHE A 9 4.44 -0.30 -2.71
CA PHE A 9 5.63 0.56 -2.75
C PHE A 9 5.33 1.95 -3.31
N TRP A 10 4.56 2.03 -4.40
CA TRP A 10 4.16 3.28 -5.03
C TRP A 10 3.24 4.11 -4.12
N LEU A 11 2.21 3.49 -3.53
CA LEU A 11 1.31 4.14 -2.58
C LEU A 11 2.05 4.63 -1.33
N GLY A 12 2.95 3.81 -0.77
CA GLY A 12 3.80 4.20 0.35
C GLY A 12 4.70 5.41 0.00
N SER A 13 5.31 5.39 -1.19
CA SER A 13 6.15 6.50 -1.69
C SER A 13 5.33 7.78 -1.89
N MET A 14 4.13 7.66 -2.47
CA MET A 14 3.20 8.78 -2.67
C MET A 14 2.75 9.37 -1.33
N GLY A 15 2.39 8.54 -0.36
CA GLY A 15 2.03 8.97 0.98
C GLY A 15 3.15 9.77 1.64
N ILE A 16 4.39 9.28 1.58
CA ILE A 16 5.57 10.00 2.08
C ILE A 16 5.75 11.34 1.38
N TYR A 17 5.64 11.37 0.05
CA TYR A 17 5.74 12.60 -0.73
C TYR A 17 4.71 13.64 -0.29
N LEU A 18 3.45 13.24 -0.11
CA LEU A 18 2.37 14.12 0.35
C LEU A 18 2.62 14.64 1.76
N PHE A 19 3.02 13.78 2.71
CA PHE A 19 3.35 14.21 4.07
C PHE A 19 4.46 15.27 4.09
N LEU A 20 5.49 15.07 3.28
CA LEU A 20 6.60 16.01 3.17
C LEU A 20 6.20 17.34 2.49
N ARG A 21 5.24 17.31 1.57
CA ARG A 21 4.77 18.50 0.85
C ARG A 21 3.76 19.32 1.64
N MET A 22 2.92 18.68 2.45
CA MET A 22 1.91 19.35 3.27
C MET A 22 2.47 19.99 4.56
N ASN A 23 3.78 19.94 4.78
CA ASN A 23 4.43 20.38 6.02
C ASN A 23 3.74 19.83 7.28
N PHE A 24 3.24 18.59 7.19
CA PHE A 24 2.60 17.95 8.33
C PHE A 24 3.65 17.82 9.44
N GLU A 25 3.44 18.49 10.57
CA GLU A 25 4.35 18.42 11.72
C GLU A 25 4.22 17.06 12.40
N LEU A 26 4.86 16.07 11.80
CA LEU A 26 4.84 14.70 12.29
C LEU A 26 5.92 14.56 13.35
N ASN A 27 5.54 14.84 14.60
CA ASN A 27 6.42 14.77 15.77
C ASN A 27 6.92 13.35 16.08
N SER A 28 6.31 12.31 15.48
CA SER A 28 6.67 10.91 15.73
C SER A 28 6.81 10.12 14.43
N ARG A 29 7.98 9.51 14.22
CA ARG A 29 8.23 8.58 13.10
C ARG A 29 7.33 7.36 13.14
N ALA A 30 7.02 6.88 14.35
CA ALA A 30 6.11 5.76 14.53
C ALA A 30 4.70 6.15 14.04
N PHE A 31 4.26 7.39 14.29
CA PHE A 31 2.98 7.88 13.80
C PHE A 31 2.95 7.95 12.27
N VAL A 32 4.02 8.47 11.62
CA VAL A 32 4.13 8.47 10.14
C VAL A 32 4.08 7.06 9.59
N PHE A 33 4.81 6.14 10.20
CA PHE A 33 4.83 4.74 9.81
C PHE A 33 3.44 4.10 9.89
N LEU A 34 2.72 4.31 11.01
CA LEU A 34 1.37 3.78 11.19
C LEU A 34 0.37 4.35 10.17
N ILE A 35 0.43 5.65 9.86
CA ILE A 35 -0.46 6.21 8.84
C ILE A 35 -0.12 5.65 7.45
N LEU A 36 1.17 5.51 7.11
CA LEU A 36 1.57 4.91 5.84
C LEU A 36 1.10 3.45 5.72
N LEU A 37 1.24 2.67 6.79
CA LEU A 37 0.71 1.31 6.83
C LEU A 37 -0.81 1.30 6.64
N ALA A 38 -1.55 2.19 7.30
CA ALA A 38 -2.99 2.29 7.15
C ALA A 38 -3.40 2.67 5.71
N LEU A 39 -2.69 3.63 5.10
CA LEU A 39 -2.92 4.05 3.72
C LEU A 39 -2.71 2.90 2.73
N VAL A 40 -1.57 2.20 2.85
CA VAL A 40 -1.22 1.08 1.97
C VAL A 40 -2.18 -0.09 2.18
N SER A 41 -2.54 -0.40 3.43
CA SER A 41 -3.54 -1.44 3.74
C SER A 41 -4.89 -1.13 3.11
N LEU A 42 -5.36 0.12 3.23
CA LEU A 42 -6.64 0.55 2.66
C LEU A 42 -6.61 0.49 1.13
N GLY A 43 -5.49 0.89 0.51
CA GLY A 43 -5.29 0.76 -0.93
C GLY A 43 -5.35 -0.69 -1.40
N GLY A 44 -4.64 -1.60 -0.72
CA GLY A 44 -4.70 -3.04 -1.00
C GLY A 44 -6.10 -3.60 -0.83
N VAL A 45 -6.81 -3.28 0.27
CA VAL A 45 -8.19 -3.71 0.49
C VAL A 45 -9.14 -3.23 -0.62
N PHE A 46 -8.99 -1.98 -1.09
CA PHE A 46 -9.80 -1.50 -2.22
C PHE A 46 -9.46 -2.22 -3.52
N TRP A 47 -8.20 -2.60 -3.72
CA TRP A 47 -7.80 -3.38 -4.88
C TRP A 47 -8.40 -4.79 -4.85
N GLU A 48 -8.34 -5.47 -3.71
CA GLU A 48 -8.97 -6.78 -3.51
C GLU A 48 -10.49 -6.72 -3.73
N PHE A 49 -11.17 -5.67 -3.27
CA PHE A 49 -12.59 -5.49 -3.56
C PHE A 49 -12.86 -5.30 -5.06
N PHE A 50 -11.96 -4.62 -5.77
CA PHE A 50 -12.05 -4.48 -7.22
C PHE A 50 -11.86 -5.83 -7.91
N GLU A 51 -10.87 -6.64 -7.51
CA GLU A 51 -10.62 -7.97 -8.07
C GLU A 51 -11.77 -8.92 -7.79
N TYR A 52 -12.30 -8.91 -6.57
CA TYR A 52 -13.53 -9.62 -6.22
C TYR A 52 -14.69 -9.24 -7.16
N GLY A 53 -14.94 -7.93 -7.31
CA GLY A 53 -16.00 -7.42 -8.18
C GLY A 53 -15.77 -7.76 -9.66
N TYR A 54 -14.53 -7.71 -10.12
CA TYR A 54 -14.14 -8.11 -11.46
C TYR A 54 -14.49 -9.58 -11.70
N ASP A 55 -14.13 -10.47 -10.79
CA ASP A 55 -14.48 -11.88 -10.89
C ASP A 55 -16.00 -12.09 -10.85
N GLN A 56 -16.75 -11.40 -9.99
CA GLN A 56 -18.22 -11.51 -10.01
C GLN A 56 -18.85 -11.12 -11.36
N ILE A 57 -18.27 -10.15 -12.09
CA ILE A 57 -18.80 -9.67 -13.37
C ILE A 57 -18.32 -10.52 -14.56
N PHE A 58 -17.05 -10.94 -14.54
CA PHE A 58 -16.38 -11.55 -15.69
C PHE A 58 -16.21 -13.07 -15.56
N ALA A 59 -15.98 -13.61 -14.35
CA ALA A 59 -15.97 -15.06 -14.13
C ALA A 59 -17.35 -15.69 -14.37
N ALA A 60 -18.43 -14.93 -14.12
CA ALA A 60 -19.81 -15.31 -14.44
C ALA A 60 -20.05 -15.60 -15.93
N ARG A 61 -19.13 -15.20 -16.82
CA ARG A 61 -19.19 -15.49 -18.26
C ARG A 61 -18.56 -16.84 -18.65
N GLY A 62 -18.26 -17.70 -17.66
CA GLY A 62 -17.79 -19.07 -17.87
C GLY A 62 -16.26 -19.25 -17.86
N LEU A 63 -15.51 -18.24 -17.41
CA LEU A 63 -14.03 -18.24 -17.42
C LEU A 63 -13.38 -18.65 -16.09
N GLY A 64 -14.17 -18.88 -15.03
CA GLY A 64 -13.63 -19.08 -13.67
C GLY A 64 -13.03 -17.80 -13.09
N PRO A 65 -12.59 -17.81 -11.82
CA PRO A 65 -11.94 -16.65 -11.21
C PRO A 65 -10.63 -16.34 -11.95
N LEU A 66 -10.48 -15.09 -12.38
CA LEU A 66 -9.34 -14.62 -13.18
C LEU A 66 -8.43 -13.68 -12.38
N ALA A 67 -9.01 -12.96 -11.42
CA ALA A 67 -8.30 -11.98 -10.61
C ALA A 67 -8.07 -12.46 -9.18
N GLN A 68 -9.07 -13.08 -8.55
CA GLN A 68 -9.01 -13.55 -7.16
C GLN A 68 -9.24 -15.06 -7.10
N ILE A 69 -8.15 -15.83 -7.16
CA ILE A 69 -8.22 -17.30 -7.29
C ILE A 69 -8.77 -17.95 -6.02
N ASP A 70 -8.25 -17.55 -4.87
CA ASP A 70 -8.68 -18.03 -3.56
C ASP A 70 -8.35 -17.01 -2.44
N ILE A 71 -8.68 -17.36 -1.20
CA ILE A 71 -8.39 -16.52 -0.02
C ILE A 71 -6.88 -16.37 0.24
N GLY A 72 -6.07 -17.37 -0.15
CA GLY A 72 -4.63 -17.35 0.03
C GLY A 72 -3.97 -16.31 -0.89
N ASP A 73 -4.48 -16.18 -2.11
CA ASP A 73 -4.08 -15.16 -3.09
C ASP A 73 -4.30 -13.75 -2.51
N THR A 74 -5.52 -13.44 -2.06
CA THR A 74 -5.85 -12.16 -1.39
C THR A 74 -4.95 -11.87 -0.19
N MET A 75 -4.73 -12.86 0.67
CA MET A 75 -3.89 -12.65 1.87
C MET A 75 -2.42 -12.43 1.49
N GLY A 76 -1.94 -13.12 0.46
CA GLY A 76 -0.61 -12.93 -0.11
C GLY A 76 -0.45 -11.54 -0.72
N ASP A 77 -1.48 -11.07 -1.41
CA ASP A 77 -1.46 -9.79 -2.13
C ASP A 77 -1.53 -8.60 -1.16
N LEU A 78 -2.40 -8.64 -0.15
CA LEU A 78 -2.37 -7.68 0.96
C LEU A 78 -1.04 -7.67 1.72
N PHE A 79 -0.43 -8.84 1.94
CA PHE A 79 0.89 -8.93 2.57
C PHE A 79 1.98 -8.28 1.69
N LEU A 80 1.93 -8.49 0.38
CA LEU A 80 2.89 -7.89 -0.56
C LEU A 80 2.71 -6.37 -0.67
N ASP A 81 1.47 -5.87 -0.67
CA ASP A 81 1.18 -4.44 -0.56
C ASP A 81 1.87 -3.82 0.67
N LEU A 82 1.67 -4.44 1.84
CA LEU A 82 2.31 -4.01 3.08
C LEU A 82 3.85 -4.03 3.00
N LEU A 83 4.44 -5.11 2.47
CA LEU A 83 5.89 -5.19 2.30
C LEU A 83 6.44 -4.09 1.39
N GLY A 84 5.75 -3.79 0.28
CA GLY A 84 6.10 -2.69 -0.60
C GLY A 84 6.07 -1.34 0.12
N GLY A 85 5.00 -1.07 0.87
CA GLY A 85 4.85 0.16 1.66
C GLY A 85 5.91 0.31 2.75
N ILE A 86 6.23 -0.77 3.45
CA ILE A 86 7.29 -0.81 4.47
C ILE A 86 8.64 -0.51 3.84
N LEU A 87 8.95 -1.10 2.68
CA LEU A 87 10.20 -0.82 1.97
C LEU A 87 10.30 0.66 1.57
N ALA A 88 9.22 1.26 1.06
CA ALA A 88 9.17 2.68 0.74
C ALA A 88 9.49 3.55 1.97
N HIS A 89 8.92 3.22 3.14
CA HIS A 89 9.22 3.91 4.39
C HIS A 89 10.73 3.90 4.72
N PHE A 90 11.36 2.72 4.68
CA PHE A 90 12.78 2.60 5.01
C PHE A 90 13.72 3.28 4.01
N ILE A 91 13.34 3.33 2.73
CA ILE A 91 14.14 4.00 1.69
C ILE A 91 14.05 5.52 1.84
N PHE A 92 12.84 6.08 1.96
CA PHE A 92 12.65 7.54 1.87
C PHE A 92 12.71 8.29 3.20
N LEU A 93 12.53 7.60 4.33
CA LEU A 93 12.65 8.20 5.67
C LEU A 93 13.97 7.86 6.38
N LYS A 94 14.90 7.16 5.72
CA LYS A 94 16.30 7.07 6.13
C LYS A 94 16.94 8.47 6.05
N GLY A 95 17.24 9.07 7.20
CA GLY A 95 18.13 10.23 7.28
C GLY A 95 17.50 11.61 7.51
N LYS A 96 16.16 11.75 7.61
CA LYS A 96 15.52 13.03 8.03
C LYS A 96 15.52 13.23 9.56
N THR A 97 16.62 12.89 10.23
CA THR A 97 16.81 13.12 11.68
C THR A 97 17.32 14.53 12.01
N SER A 98 17.64 15.38 11.02
CA SER A 98 18.38 16.62 11.31
C SER A 98 17.97 17.89 10.56
N ARG A 99 16.72 18.02 10.10
CA ARG A 99 16.22 19.39 9.81
C ARG A 99 15.86 20.05 11.13
N LYS A 100 16.86 20.65 11.79
CA LYS A 100 16.63 21.71 12.78
C LYS A 100 15.71 22.77 12.14
N PRO A 101 14.68 23.25 12.83
CA PRO A 101 13.96 24.43 12.38
C PRO A 101 14.97 25.59 12.25
N ARG A 102 14.90 26.31 11.13
CA ARG A 102 15.62 27.57 10.94
C ARG A 102 14.83 28.69 11.61
#